data_AF-A0A8H9L813-F1
#
_entry.id   AF-A0A8H9L813-F1
#
_cell.length_a   1.000
_cell.length_b   1.000
_cell.length_c   1.000
_cell.angle_alpha   90.00
_cell.angle_beta   90.00
_cell.angle_gamma   90.00
#
_symmetry.space_group_name_H-M   'P 1'
#
loop_
_entity.id
_entity.type
_entity.pdbx_description
1 polymer ?
#
loop_
_entity_poly.entity_id
_entity_poly.type
_entity_poly.pdbx_seq_one_letter_code
_entity_poly.pdbx_strand_id
1 'polypeptide(L)' 'MGGMTEPQPTSYREAYARLSRIAAELESGEADLDRVLPLLEEARAAYAQCRERIEAVRAVLAGDWAGSEEDAGEDDGE' A
#
# COMPACT_ATOMS: atom_id res chain seq x y z
N MET A 1 -20.35 24.31 14.18
CA MET A 1 -19.69 24.22 12.86
C MET A 1 -18.97 22.89 12.80
N GLY A 2 -19.54 21.91 12.12
CA GLY A 2 -18.91 20.61 11.92
C GLY A 2 -17.88 20.71 10.81
N GLY A 3 -16.60 20.76 11.17
CA GLY A 3 -15.53 20.50 10.21
C GLY A 3 -15.58 19.03 9.85
N MET A 4 -16.09 18.73 8.65
CA MET A 4 -15.94 17.42 8.04
C MET A 4 -14.45 17.24 7.78
N THR A 5 -13.73 16.58 8.70
CA THR A 5 -12.32 16.28 8.55
C THR A 5 -12.14 15.49 7.27
N GLU A 6 -11.58 16.12 6.24
CA GLU A 6 -11.12 15.43 5.04
C GLU A 6 -10.26 14.24 5.49
N PRO A 7 -10.48 13.03 4.95
CA PRO A 7 -9.69 11.88 5.32
C PRO A 7 -8.24 12.15 4.92
N GLN A 8 -7.42 12.50 5.91
CA GLN A 8 -5.98 12.69 5.71
C GLN A 8 -5.41 11.42 5.07
N PRO A 9 -4.48 11.54 4.12
CA PRO A 9 -3.93 10.38 3.42
C PRO A 9 -3.29 9.44 4.45
N THR A 10 -3.95 8.31 4.69
CA THR A 10 -3.51 7.31 5.66
C THR A 10 -2.08 6.90 5.36
N SER A 11 -1.22 6.86 6.37
CA SER A 11 0.14 6.37 6.19
C SER A 11 0.14 4.88 5.89
N TYR A 12 1.19 4.37 5.22
CA TYR A 12 1.35 2.91 5.01
C TYR A 12 1.19 2.13 6.32
N ARG A 13 1.79 2.65 7.41
CA ARG A 13 1.75 2.04 8.74
C ARG A 13 0.32 1.90 9.27
N GLU A 14 -0.49 2.94 9.12
CA GLU A 14 -1.87 2.94 9.59
C GLU A 14 -2.78 2.04 8.75
N ALA A 15 -2.60 2.05 7.42
CA ALA A 15 -3.31 1.15 6.52
C ALA A 15 -2.98 -0.32 6.82
N TYR A 16 -1.69 -0.62 7.05
CA TYR A 16 -1.25 -1.95 7.46
C TYR A 16 -1.80 -2.36 8.83
N ALA A 17 -1.80 -1.46 9.82
CA ALA A 17 -2.36 -1.74 11.14
C ALA A 17 -3.88 -1.95 11.13
N ARG A 18 -4.60 -1.39 10.16
CA ARG A 18 -6.02 -1.68 9.94
C ARG A 18 -6.19 -3.07 9.32
N LEU A 19 -5.42 -3.37 8.27
CA LEU A 19 -5.44 -4.67 7.61
C LEU A 19 -5.11 -5.82 8.58
N SER A 20 -4.09 -5.65 9.42
CA SER A 20 -3.68 -6.67 10.39
C SER A 20 -4.74 -6.95 11.46
N ARG A 21 -5.49 -5.92 11.87
CA ARG A 21 -6.59 -6.08 12.83
C ARG A 21 -7.74 -6.87 12.22
N ILE A 22 -8.12 -6.54 10.98
CA ILE A 22 -9.18 -7.25 10.26
C ILE A 22 -8.78 -8.73 10.04
N ALA A 23 -7.52 -8.98 9.67
CA ALA A 23 -7.02 -10.35 9.52
C ALA A 23 -7.12 -11.15 10.83
N ALA A 24 -6.70 -10.56 11.97
CA ALA A 24 -6.82 -11.21 13.28
C ALA A 24 -8.29 -11.49 13.68
N GLU A 25 -9.21 -10.58 13.33
CA GLU A 25 -10.63 -10.75 13.58
C GLU A 25 -11.23 -11.88 12.74
N LEU A 26 -10.87 -11.96 11.46
CA LEU A 26 -11.29 -13.06 10.57
C LEU A 26 -10.68 -14.41 10.99
N GLU A 27 -9.42 -14.43 11.42
CA GLU A 27 -8.73 -15.65 11.90
C GLU A 27 -9.30 -16.17 13.22
N SER A 28 -9.84 -15.29 14.07
CA SER A 28 -10.50 -15.72 15.31
C SER A 28 -11.69 -16.65 15.08
N GLY A 29 -12.30 -16.59 13.88
CA GLY A 29 -13.47 -17.38 13.53
C GLY A 29 -14.75 -16.97 14.26
N GLU A 30 -14.72 -15.90 15.05
CA GLU A 30 -15.89 -15.36 15.77
C GLU A 30 -16.74 -14.40 14.90
N ALA A 31 -16.27 -14.06 13.71
CA ALA A 31 -17.00 -13.20 12.78
C ALA A 31 -18.13 -13.98 12.09
N ASP A 32 -19.37 -13.58 12.36
CA ASP A 32 -20.56 -14.09 11.66
C ASP A 32 -20.53 -13.74 10.16
N LEU A 33 -21.19 -14.52 9.30
CA LEU A 33 -21.11 -14.37 7.83
C LEU A 33 -21.49 -12.95 7.37
N ASP A 34 -22.47 -12.34 8.05
CA ASP A 34 -22.93 -10.98 7.78
C ASP A 34 -21.89 -9.90 8.15
N ARG A 35 -20.93 -10.23 9.03
CA ARG A 35 -19.81 -9.37 9.43
C ARG A 35 -18.57 -9.57 8.58
N VAL A 36 -18.38 -10.77 8.01
CA VAL A 36 -17.24 -11.11 7.16
C VAL A 36 -17.21 -10.25 5.89
N LEU A 37 -18.35 -10.04 5.23
CA LEU A 37 -18.41 -9.25 3.99
C LEU A 37 -17.96 -7.78 4.21
N PRO A 38 -18.50 -7.04 5.19
CA PRO A 38 -18.00 -5.70 5.53
C PRO A 38 -16.51 -5.67 5.88
N LEU A 39 -16.03 -6.63 6.67
CA LEU A 39 -14.61 -6.73 7.03
C LEU A 39 -13.73 -6.94 5.79
N LEU A 40 -14.19 -7.74 4.83
CA LEU A 40 -13.46 -7.98 3.59
C LEU A 40 -13.37 -6.74 2.69
N GLU A 41 -14.45 -5.94 2.63
CA GLU A 41 -14.45 -4.67 1.90
C GLU A 41 -13.48 -3.66 2.54
N GLU A 42 -13.49 -3.54 3.88
CA GLU A 42 -12.53 -2.71 4.60
C GLU A 42 -11.09 -3.19 4.42
N ALA A 43 -10.85 -4.50 4.45
CA ALA A 43 -9.53 -5.08 4.20
C ALA A 43 -9.05 -4.75 2.78
N ARG A 44 -9.93 -4.84 1.78
CA ARG A 44 -9.62 -4.47 0.39
C ARG A 44 -9.25 -3.00 0.26
N ALA A 45 -9.96 -2.11 0.94
CA ALA A 45 -9.67 -0.68 0.95
C ALA A 45 -8.33 -0.36 1.65
N ALA A 46 -8.04 -1.03 2.77
CA ALA A 46 -6.76 -0.89 3.47
C ALA A 46 -5.59 -1.43 2.62
N TYR A 47 -5.78 -2.57 1.97
CA TYR A 47 -4.79 -3.16 1.07
C TYR A 47 -4.49 -2.27 -0.14
N ALA A 48 -5.51 -1.66 -0.76
CA ALA A 48 -5.32 -0.75 -1.89
C ALA A 48 -4.40 0.43 -1.52
N GLN A 49 -4.58 1.00 -0.33
CA GLN A 49 -3.74 2.07 0.19
C GLN A 49 -2.30 1.60 0.44
N CYS A 50 -2.12 0.40 1.02
CA CYS A 50 -0.80 -0.19 1.18
C CYS A 50 -0.11 -0.36 -0.18
N ARG A 51 -0.84 -0.89 -1.17
CA ARG A 51 -0.33 -1.13 -2.52
C ARG A 51 0.09 0.17 -3.20
N GLU A 52 -0.72 1.21 -3.12
CA GLU A 52 -0.43 2.52 -3.70
C GLU A 52 0.89 3.11 -3.15
N ARG A 53 1.10 3.02 -1.83
CA ARG A 53 2.35 3.48 -1.21
C ARG A 53 3.56 2.67 -1.67
N ILE A 54 3.42 1.34 -1.79
CA ILE A 54 4.48 0.46 -2.29
C ILE A 54 4.80 0.78 -3.75
N GLU A 55 3.78 0.96 -4.59
CA GLU A 55 3.95 1.32 -6.00
C GLU A 55 4.64 2.67 -6.17
N ALA A 56 4.29 3.66 -5.34
CA ALA A 56 4.99 4.95 -5.35
C ALA A 56 6.48 4.79 -5.01
N VAL A 57 6.83 3.95 -4.02
CA VAL A 57 8.23 3.66 -3.69
C VAL A 57 8.93 2.90 -4.83
N ARG A 58 8.25 1.92 -5.44
CA ARG A 58 8.77 1.18 -6.59
C ARG A 58 9.05 2.09 -7.78
N ALA A 59 8.17 3.05 -8.06
CA ALA A 59 8.36 4.01 -9.14
C ALA A 59 9.56 4.92 -8.89
N VAL A 60 9.76 5.39 -7.65
CA VAL A 60 10.95 6.17 -7.27
C VAL A 60 12.22 5.34 -7.44
N LEU A 61 12.24 4.10 -6.92
CA LEU A 61 13.40 3.22 -7.06
C LEU A 61 13.69 2.86 -8.53
N ALA A 62 12.66 2.61 -9.34
CA ALA A 62 12.85 2.36 -10.76
C ALA A 62 13.43 3.58 -11.48
N GLY A 63 13.01 4.80 -11.12
CA GLY A 63 13.56 6.04 -11.69
C GLY A 63 14.99 6.35 -11.24
N ASP A 64 15.30 6.17 -9.95
CA ASP A 64 16.64 6.45 -9.39
C ASP A 64 17.68 5.41 -9.82
N TRP A 65 17.28 4.14 -9.99
CA TRP A 65 18.21 3.06 -10.33
C TRP A 65 18.38 2.85 -11.84
N ALA A 66 17.36 3.16 -12.67
CA ALA A 66 17.50 3.10 -14.12
C ALA A 66 18.50 4.12 -14.69
N GLY A 67 18.80 5.21 -13.96
CA GLY A 67 19.81 6.19 -14.34
C GLY A 67 21.26 5.80 -14.05
N SER A 68 21.52 4.63 -13.43
CA SER A 68 22.87 4.17 -13.08
C SER A 68 23.41 3.06 -13.98
N GLU A 69 22.64 2.59 -14.98
CA GLU A 69 23.04 1.47 -15.86
C GLU A 69 23.28 1.87 -17.33
N GLU A 70 23.15 3.16 -17.70
CA GLU A 70 23.33 3.63 -19.10
C GLU A 70 24.70 4.25 -19.43
N ASP A 71 25.72 4.18 -18.56
CA ASP A 71 27.08 4.75 -18.82
C ASP A 71 28.21 3.71 -18.82
N ALA A 72 27.95 2.48 -19.27
CA ALA A 72 28.98 1.45 -19.39
C ALA A 72 28.90 0.72 -20.73
N GLY A 73 29.10 1.44 -21.84
CA GLY A 73 29.28 0.77 -23.12
C GLY A 73 29.30 1.67 -24.35
N GLU A 74 30.30 2.54 -24.48
CA GLU A 74 30.82 2.95 -25.80
C GLU A 74 32.22 3.59 -25.62
N ASP A 75 33.25 2.75 -25.55
CA ASP A 75 34.63 3.11 -25.90
C ASP A 75 34.97 2.40 -27.21
N ASP A 76 34.57 3.03 -28.31
CA ASP A 76 35.02 2.72 -29.67
C ASP A 76 35.92 3.90 -30.07
N GLY A 77 37.25 3.70 -30.10
CA GLY A 77 38.17 4.84 -30.22
C GLY A 77 39.66 4.53 -30.40
N GLU A 78 39.97 3.83 -31.52
CA GLU A 78 41.25 3.82 -32.29
C GLU A 78 42.42 2.92 -31.86
#